data_AF-A0A0T1T7I6-F1
#
_entry.id   AF-A0A0T1T7I6-F1
#
_cell.length_a   1.000
_cell.length_b   1.000
_cell.length_c   1.000
_cell.angle_alpha   90.00
_cell.angle_beta   90.00
_cell.angle_gamma   90.00
#
_symmetry.space_group_name_H-M   'P 1'
#
loop_
_entity.id
_entity.type
_entity.pdbx_description
1 polymer ?
#
loop_
_entity_poly.entity_id
_entity_poly.type
_entity_poly.pdbx_seq_one_letter_code
_entity_poly.pdbx_strand_id
1 'polypeptide(L)'
;MLRIHFTEADLRRTTVAPVPDALPEAALSVRYSRTRPASTERLHPNLRPWRQRIASSVAPRAGMLVELPPPPPPPPPPPFFVQPFTPGLRAGLDLAAATPTQELADEIALLPRHTRDRPRLRELADGTSTGRNLFANDTLRYFDSSLTALWPQMQAAAAAERALPAETLLSGGVDAMLATLVPG
;
A
#
# COMPACT_ATOMS: atom_id res chain seq x y z
N MET A 1 -17.31 4.92 5.23
CA MET A 1 -17.19 3.47 5.45
C MET A 1 -17.27 2.80 4.09
N LEU A 2 -16.22 2.11 3.66
CA LEU A 2 -16.19 1.39 2.38
C LEU A 2 -17.07 0.14 2.50
N ARG A 3 -17.94 -0.11 1.52
CA ARG A 3 -18.74 -1.33 1.42
C ARG A 3 -18.32 -2.07 0.17
N ILE A 4 -17.75 -3.26 0.34
CA ILE A 4 -17.38 -4.14 -0.76
C ILE A 4 -18.46 -5.20 -0.89
N HIS A 5 -19.03 -5.35 -2.08
CA HIS A 5 -20.08 -6.31 -2.37
C HIS A 5 -19.50 -7.45 -3.21
N PHE A 6 -19.49 -8.66 -2.67
CA PHE A 6 -19.06 -9.86 -3.39
C PHE A 6 -20.28 -10.58 -3.97
N THR A 7 -20.21 -10.95 -5.25
CA THR A 7 -21.09 -11.95 -5.84
C THR A 7 -20.61 -13.36 -5.48
N GLU A 8 -21.43 -14.38 -5.75
CA GLU A 8 -21.00 -15.78 -5.59
C GLU A 8 -19.76 -16.10 -6.44
N ALA A 9 -19.68 -15.55 -7.66
CA ALA A 9 -18.52 -15.74 -8.53
C ALA A 9 -17.25 -15.11 -7.93
N ASP A 10 -17.39 -13.97 -7.25
CA ASP A 10 -16.26 -13.29 -6.60
C ASP A 10 -15.79 -14.09 -5.39
N LEU A 11 -16.71 -14.58 -4.55
CA LEU A 11 -16.38 -15.40 -3.38
C LEU A 11 -15.58 -16.66 -3.74
N ARG A 12 -15.91 -17.30 -4.87
CA ARG A 12 -15.18 -18.47 -5.38
C ARG A 12 -13.76 -18.16 -5.85
N ARG A 13 -13.47 -16.89 -6.16
CA ARG A 13 -12.17 -16.41 -6.65
C ARG A 13 -11.35 -15.71 -5.56
N THR A 14 -11.95 -15.44 -4.40
CA THR A 14 -11.27 -14.79 -3.28
C THR A 14 -10.18 -15.69 -2.72
N THR A 15 -8.96 -15.17 -2.71
CA THR A 15 -7.80 -15.82 -2.11
C THR A 15 -7.10 -14.88 -1.15
N VAL A 16 -6.46 -15.42 -0.12
CA VAL A 16 -5.55 -14.66 0.74
C VAL A 16 -4.16 -14.66 0.13
N ALA A 17 -3.58 -13.47 -0.07
CA ALA A 17 -2.25 -13.31 -0.64
C ALA A 17 -1.19 -14.08 0.18
N PRO A 18 -0.22 -14.75 -0.47
CA PRO A 18 0.77 -15.56 0.23
C PRO A 18 1.84 -14.76 0.96
N VAL A 19 2.10 -13.55 0.50
CA VAL A 19 3.07 -12.59 1.05
C VAL A 19 2.52 -11.18 0.86
N PRO A 20 3.05 -10.16 1.56
CA PRO A 20 2.69 -8.77 1.32
C PRO A 20 3.05 -8.34 -0.10
N ASP A 21 2.25 -7.46 -0.68
CA ASP A 21 2.56 -6.85 -1.97
C ASP A 21 3.50 -5.64 -1.77
N ALA A 22 4.63 -5.64 -2.45
CA ALA A 22 5.69 -4.67 -2.24
C ALA A 22 5.30 -3.23 -2.61
N LEU A 23 4.45 -3.05 -3.63
CA LEU A 23 4.06 -1.73 -4.09
C LEU A 23 3.17 -0.97 -3.08
N PRO A 24 2.02 -1.53 -2.62
CA PRO A 24 1.21 -0.85 -1.61
C PRO A 24 1.96 -0.73 -0.29
N GLU A 25 2.79 -1.70 0.10
CA GLU A 25 3.61 -1.61 1.32
C GLU A 25 4.61 -0.46 1.28
N ALA A 26 5.23 -0.19 0.12
CA ALA A 26 6.11 0.97 -0.05
C ALA A 26 5.37 2.31 0.14
N ALA A 27 4.15 2.42 -0.40
CA ALA A 27 3.33 3.61 -0.22
C ALA A 27 2.88 3.76 1.24
N LEU A 28 2.41 2.68 1.86
CA LEU A 28 1.95 2.65 3.25
C LEU A 28 3.09 2.99 4.22
N SER A 29 4.30 2.47 4.02
CA SER A 29 5.41 2.73 4.93
C SER A 29 5.82 4.20 4.95
N VAL A 30 5.86 4.87 3.79
CA VAL A 30 6.13 6.33 3.71
C VAL A 30 5.01 7.11 4.38
N ARG A 31 3.76 6.71 4.16
CA ARG A 31 2.58 7.30 4.81
C ARG A 31 2.69 7.16 6.35
N TYR A 32 2.90 5.96 6.87
CA TYR A 32 3.02 5.69 8.31
C TYR A 32 4.21 6.37 8.99
N SER A 33 5.36 6.49 8.32
CA SER A 33 6.52 7.18 8.92
C SER A 33 6.21 8.63 9.28
N ARG A 34 5.29 9.27 8.54
CA ARG A 34 4.89 10.67 8.69
C ARG A 34 3.70 10.90 9.64
N THR A 35 3.15 9.86 10.27
CA THR A 35 2.10 10.04 11.30
C THR A 35 2.66 10.65 12.58
N ARG A 36 1.90 11.54 13.24
CA ARG A 36 2.32 12.13 14.51
C ARG A 36 2.34 11.09 15.63
N PRO A 37 3.24 11.21 16.63
CA PRO A 37 3.32 10.26 17.77
C PRO A 37 2.01 10.08 18.54
N ALA A 38 1.22 11.13 18.73
CA ALA A 38 -0.06 11.05 19.46
C ALA A 38 -1.13 10.20 18.72
N SER A 39 -1.08 10.11 17.39
CA SER A 39 -1.95 9.22 16.61
C SER A 39 -1.49 7.75 16.62
N THR A 40 -0.34 7.45 17.23
CA THR A 40 0.30 6.11 17.21
C THR A 40 0.02 5.25 18.43
N GLU A 41 -0.86 5.67 19.35
CA GLU A 41 -1.37 4.81 20.43
C GLU A 41 -2.07 3.55 19.88
N ARG A 42 -2.50 3.59 18.61
CA ARG A 42 -3.09 2.46 17.88
C ARG A 42 -2.13 1.70 16.95
N LEU A 43 -0.85 2.10 16.85
CA LEU A 43 0.09 1.31 16.04
C LEU A 43 0.48 0.04 16.79
N HIS A 44 0.55 -1.07 16.06
CA HIS A 44 1.03 -2.35 16.60
C HIS A 44 2.40 -2.14 17.29
N PRO A 45 2.65 -2.72 18.49
CA PRO A 45 3.87 -2.47 19.26
C PRO A 45 5.17 -2.66 18.46
N ASN A 46 5.16 -3.62 17.54
CA ASN A 46 6.31 -3.97 16.68
C ASN A 46 6.65 -2.88 15.63
N LEU A 47 5.73 -1.95 15.34
CA LEU A 47 5.96 -0.88 14.35
C LEU A 47 6.70 0.33 14.94
N ARG A 48 6.72 0.49 16.27
CA ARG A 48 7.37 1.66 16.91
C ARG A 48 8.90 1.66 16.74
N PRO A 49 9.62 0.55 17.02
CA PRO A 49 11.08 0.51 16.83
C PRO A 49 11.48 0.66 15.36
N TRP A 50 10.69 0.07 14.45
CA TRP A 50 10.86 0.23 13.02
C TRP A 50 10.75 1.70 12.61
N ARG A 51 9.65 2.37 13.00
CA ARG A 51 9.42 3.78 12.66
C ARG A 51 10.56 4.67 13.16
N GLN A 52 11.06 4.44 14.37
CA GLN A 52 12.21 5.18 14.91
C GLN A 52 13.48 5.01 14.05
N ARG A 53 13.74 3.79 13.56
CA ARG A 53 14.88 3.50 12.68
C ARG A 53 14.77 4.17 11.31
N ILE A 54 13.56 4.34 10.78
CA ILE A 54 13.36 4.86 9.43
C ILE A 54 12.95 6.34 9.39
N ALA A 55 12.44 6.92 10.48
CA ALA A 55 11.90 8.28 10.52
C ALA A 55 12.94 9.35 10.11
N SER A 56 14.22 9.16 10.44
CA SER A 56 15.29 10.08 10.07
C SER A 56 15.75 9.95 8.62
N SER A 57 15.46 8.83 7.95
CA SER A 57 16.05 8.45 6.67
C SER A 57 15.05 8.36 5.50
N VAL A 58 13.75 8.28 5.80
CA VAL A 58 12.66 8.05 4.82
C VAL A 58 12.30 9.27 4.01
N ALA A 59 12.10 10.43 4.65
CA ALA A 59 11.60 11.62 3.96
C ALA A 59 12.51 12.09 2.81
N PRO A 60 13.86 12.06 2.93
CA PRO A 60 14.75 12.43 1.82
C PRO A 60 14.74 11.42 0.65
N ARG A 61 14.38 10.15 0.91
CA ARG A 61 14.50 9.05 -0.06
C ARG A 61 13.18 8.66 -0.73
N ALA A 62 12.06 9.08 -0.17
CA ALA A 62 10.72 8.71 -0.60
C ALA A 62 10.24 9.40 -1.90
N GLY A 63 10.94 10.43 -2.37
CA GLY A 63 10.63 11.08 -3.65
C GLY A 63 9.16 11.49 -3.76
N MET A 64 8.49 11.12 -4.85
CA MET A 64 7.05 11.35 -5.06
C MET A 64 6.14 10.72 -3.98
N LEU A 65 6.54 9.62 -3.32
CA LEU A 65 5.71 8.97 -2.28
C LEU A 65 5.48 9.88 -1.06
N VAL A 66 6.38 10.84 -0.81
CA VAL A 66 6.21 11.85 0.23
C VAL A 66 5.08 12.84 -0.10
N GLU A 67 4.64 12.88 -1.35
CA GLU A 67 3.53 13.74 -1.76
C GLU A 67 2.17 13.14 -1.40
N LEU A 68 2.09 11.83 -1.14
CA LEU A 68 0.87 11.22 -0.63
C LEU A 68 0.51 11.80 0.74
N PRO A 69 -0.77 11.87 1.15
CA PRO A 69 -1.12 12.35 2.48
C PRO A 69 -0.73 11.32 3.58
N PRO A 70 -0.21 11.75 4.74
CA PRO A 70 0.01 10.86 5.89
C PRO A 70 -1.34 10.32 6.42
N PRO A 71 -1.40 9.13 7.02
CA PRO A 71 -2.64 8.55 7.52
C PRO A 71 -2.99 9.09 8.92
N PRO A 72 -4.10 9.83 9.07
CA PRO A 72 -5.11 9.48 10.08
C PRO A 72 -6.55 9.71 9.55
N PRO A 73 -7.51 8.85 9.88
CA PRO A 73 -8.34 8.22 8.83
C PRO A 73 -8.47 9.06 7.54
N PRO A 74 -7.61 8.83 6.53
CA PRO A 74 -7.93 9.06 5.14
C PRO A 74 -7.97 7.70 4.42
N PRO A 75 -8.44 7.65 3.16
CA PRO A 75 -8.58 6.42 2.39
C PRO A 75 -7.27 5.61 2.26
N PRO A 76 -7.36 4.33 1.83
CA PRO A 76 -6.22 3.56 1.33
C PRO A 76 -5.40 4.38 0.31
N PRO A 77 -4.14 3.98 0.03
CA PRO A 77 -3.41 4.64 -1.06
C PRO A 77 -4.25 4.59 -2.35
N PRO A 78 -4.02 5.51 -3.30
CA PRO A 78 -4.73 5.47 -4.59
C PRO A 78 -4.74 4.05 -5.18
N PRO A 79 -5.86 3.58 -5.75
CA PRO A 79 -5.99 2.20 -6.23
C PRO A 79 -4.89 1.74 -7.19
N PHE A 80 -4.21 2.64 -7.93
CA PHE A 80 -3.06 2.31 -8.76
C PHE A 80 -1.84 1.77 -7.96
N PHE A 81 -1.82 1.91 -6.63
CA PHE A 81 -0.86 1.22 -5.75
C PHE A 81 -1.30 -0.20 -5.38
N VAL A 82 -2.56 -0.55 -5.60
CA VAL A 82 -3.18 -1.82 -5.21
C VAL A 82 -3.50 -2.61 -6.48
N GLN A 83 -2.43 -3.11 -7.10
CA GLN A 83 -2.54 -3.93 -8.31
C GLN A 83 -2.98 -5.35 -7.95
N PRO A 84 -3.51 -6.14 -8.91
CA PRO A 84 -3.62 -7.58 -8.74
C PRO A 84 -2.30 -8.13 -8.21
N PHE A 85 -2.37 -9.04 -7.23
CA PHE A 85 -1.18 -9.52 -6.52
C PHE A 85 -0.12 -9.99 -7.51
N THR A 86 1.06 -9.37 -7.45
CA THR A 86 2.22 -9.77 -8.24
C THR A 86 3.42 -10.01 -7.33
N PRO A 87 4.20 -11.09 -7.58
CA PRO A 87 5.41 -11.33 -6.83
C PRO A 87 6.48 -10.29 -7.20
N GLY A 88 6.77 -9.40 -6.25
CA GLY A 88 7.89 -8.46 -6.33
C GLY A 88 7.51 -7.08 -6.88
N LEU A 89 8.30 -6.09 -6.46
CA LEU A 89 8.00 -4.67 -6.70
C LEU A 89 7.98 -4.28 -8.18
N ARG A 90 8.85 -4.86 -9.00
CA ARG A 90 8.97 -4.49 -10.43
C ARG A 90 7.67 -4.79 -11.19
N ALA A 91 7.13 -5.99 -11.02
CA ALA A 91 5.90 -6.41 -11.67
C ALA A 91 4.71 -5.53 -11.24
N GLY A 92 4.60 -5.22 -9.95
CA GLY A 92 3.58 -4.30 -9.44
C GLY A 92 3.72 -2.90 -10.02
N LEU A 93 4.95 -2.39 -10.17
CA LEU A 93 5.20 -1.10 -10.80
C LEU A 93 4.90 -1.08 -12.29
N ASP A 94 5.18 -2.17 -13.02
CA ASP A 94 4.85 -2.26 -14.44
C ASP A 94 3.33 -2.22 -14.65
N LEU A 95 2.56 -2.91 -13.79
CA LEU A 95 1.10 -2.83 -13.79
C LEU A 95 0.60 -1.42 -13.43
N ALA A 96 1.14 -0.82 -12.37
CA ALA A 96 0.77 0.54 -11.97
C ALA A 96 1.11 1.57 -13.07
N ALA A 97 2.26 1.41 -13.73
CA ALA A 97 2.67 2.24 -14.86
C ALA A 97 1.83 1.99 -16.12
N ALA A 98 1.15 0.86 -16.24
CA ALA A 98 0.20 0.56 -17.31
C ALA A 98 -1.21 1.09 -17.04
N THR A 99 -1.50 1.60 -15.83
CA THR A 99 -2.81 2.20 -15.49
C THR A 99 -3.18 3.27 -16.54
N PRO A 100 -4.38 3.19 -17.15
CA PRO A 100 -4.86 4.18 -18.10
C PRO A 100 -4.79 5.59 -17.53
N THR A 101 -4.41 6.58 -18.35
CA THR A 101 -4.24 7.97 -17.90
C THR A 101 -5.52 8.54 -17.27
N GLN A 102 -6.68 8.21 -17.83
CA GLN A 102 -7.96 8.68 -17.27
C GLN A 102 -8.20 8.13 -15.85
N GLU A 103 -7.92 6.84 -15.63
CA GLU A 103 -8.04 6.21 -14.31
C GLU A 103 -7.06 6.82 -13.31
N LEU A 104 -5.79 7.04 -13.70
CA LEU A 104 -4.83 7.76 -12.85
C LEU A 104 -5.31 9.15 -12.46
N ALA A 105 -5.84 9.91 -13.43
CA ALA A 105 -6.36 11.25 -13.19
C ALA A 105 -7.53 11.22 -12.20
N ASP A 106 -8.48 10.30 -12.39
CA ASP A 106 -9.66 10.14 -11.54
C ASP A 106 -9.27 9.76 -10.11
N GLU A 107 -8.31 8.85 -9.93
CA GLU A 107 -7.82 8.44 -8.63
C GLU A 107 -7.04 9.55 -7.90
N ILE A 108 -6.16 10.27 -8.61
CA ILE A 108 -5.42 11.40 -8.05
C ILE A 108 -6.38 12.55 -7.71
N ALA A 109 -7.47 12.72 -8.47
CA ALA A 109 -8.48 13.73 -8.20
C ALA A 109 -9.19 13.53 -6.85
N LEU A 110 -9.20 12.32 -6.28
CA LEU A 110 -9.74 12.02 -4.95
C LEU A 110 -8.85 12.54 -3.81
N LEU A 111 -7.59 12.87 -4.07
CA LEU A 111 -6.70 13.43 -3.08
C LEU A 111 -7.09 14.89 -2.75
N PRO A 112 -6.77 15.40 -1.55
CA PRO A 112 -6.98 16.80 -1.20
C PRO A 112 -6.36 17.74 -2.25
N ARG A 113 -7.02 18.86 -2.57
CA ARG A 113 -6.56 19.83 -3.59
C ARG A 113 -5.08 20.18 -3.45
N HIS A 114 -4.66 20.57 -2.24
CA HIS A 114 -3.27 20.92 -1.94
C HIS A 114 -2.24 19.78 -2.15
N THR A 115 -2.71 18.52 -2.24
CA THR A 115 -1.90 17.35 -2.56
C THR A 115 -1.90 17.08 -4.06
N ARG A 116 -3.07 16.91 -4.69
CA ARG A 116 -3.15 16.60 -6.12
C ARG A 116 -2.60 17.70 -7.03
N ASP A 117 -2.62 18.96 -6.55
CA ASP A 117 -2.06 20.09 -7.28
C ASP A 117 -0.54 20.17 -7.14
N ARG A 118 0.16 19.19 -6.57
CA ARG A 118 1.63 19.18 -6.56
C ARG A 118 2.18 18.81 -7.94
N PRO A 119 3.30 19.42 -8.40
CA PRO A 119 3.79 19.24 -9.76
C PRO A 119 4.00 17.78 -10.17
N ARG A 120 4.59 16.94 -9.30
CA ARG A 120 4.86 15.54 -9.63
C ARG A 120 3.58 14.70 -9.72
N LEU A 121 2.62 14.95 -8.84
CA LEU A 121 1.30 14.30 -8.91
C LEU A 121 0.48 14.77 -10.12
N ARG A 122 0.62 16.03 -10.55
CA ARG A 122 0.02 16.50 -11.81
C ARG A 122 0.61 15.80 -13.03
N GLU A 123 1.93 15.73 -13.13
CA GLU A 123 2.61 14.98 -14.21
C GLU A 123 2.16 13.51 -14.27
N LEU A 124 1.95 12.89 -13.11
CA LEU A 124 1.43 11.52 -13.03
C LEU A 124 -0.04 11.44 -13.45
N ALA A 125 -0.89 12.39 -13.03
CA ALA A 125 -2.30 12.45 -13.42
C ALA A 125 -2.47 12.71 -14.93
N ASP A 126 -1.62 13.55 -15.51
CA ASP A 126 -1.57 13.80 -16.96
C ASP A 126 -0.99 12.60 -17.73
N GLY A 127 -0.50 11.58 -17.02
CA GLY A 127 0.03 10.34 -17.59
C GLY A 127 1.32 10.54 -18.37
N THR A 128 2.07 11.62 -18.12
CA THR A 128 3.30 11.94 -18.84
C THR A 128 4.36 10.86 -18.60
N SER A 129 5.24 10.64 -19.59
CA SER A 129 6.36 9.72 -19.43
C SER A 129 7.27 10.12 -18.28
N THR A 130 7.48 11.42 -18.07
CA THR A 130 8.23 11.99 -16.94
C THR A 130 7.57 11.63 -15.60
N GLY A 131 6.25 11.85 -15.46
CA GLY A 131 5.50 11.53 -14.24
C GLY A 131 5.54 10.04 -13.91
N ARG A 132 5.27 9.18 -14.89
CA ARG A 132 5.30 7.71 -14.72
C ARG A 132 6.71 7.21 -14.37
N ASN A 133 7.75 7.73 -15.03
CA ASN A 133 9.14 7.34 -14.73
C ASN A 133 9.59 7.82 -13.35
N LEU A 134 9.22 9.04 -12.94
CA LEU A 134 9.51 9.54 -11.59
C LEU A 134 8.84 8.67 -10.53
N PHE A 135 7.56 8.33 -10.72
CA PHE A 135 6.81 7.44 -9.85
C PHE A 135 7.51 6.08 -9.67
N ALA A 136 7.84 5.41 -10.78
CA ALA A 136 8.48 4.10 -10.73
C ALA A 136 9.87 4.15 -10.07
N ASN A 137 10.71 5.11 -10.48
CA ASN A 137 12.08 5.23 -9.99
C ASN A 137 12.16 5.62 -8.51
N ASP A 138 11.31 6.54 -8.06
CA ASP A 138 11.28 6.95 -6.65
C ASP A 138 10.77 5.81 -5.76
N THR A 139 9.77 5.04 -6.23
CA THR A 139 9.25 3.88 -5.49
C THR A 139 10.31 2.77 -5.35
N LEU A 140 11.01 2.42 -6.43
CA LEU A 140 12.11 1.45 -6.40
C LEU A 140 13.22 1.89 -5.46
N ARG A 141 13.70 3.12 -5.62
CA ARG A 141 14.78 3.67 -4.78
C ARG A 141 14.40 3.69 -3.31
N TYR A 142 13.15 4.03 -3.01
CA TYR A 142 12.64 4.02 -1.65
C TYR A 142 12.64 2.60 -1.08
N PHE A 143 12.07 1.64 -1.81
CA PHE A 143 12.02 0.24 -1.36
C PHE A 143 13.43 -0.33 -1.13
N ASP A 144 14.34 -0.15 -2.09
CA ASP A 144 15.71 -0.64 -2.01
C ASP A 144 16.46 -0.10 -0.79
N SER A 145 16.27 1.19 -0.51
CA SER A 145 16.99 1.86 0.58
C SER A 145 16.36 1.69 1.96
N SER A 146 15.05 1.41 2.04
CA SER A 146 14.28 1.49 3.30
C SER A 146 13.60 0.19 3.70
N LEU A 147 13.20 -0.64 2.74
CA LEU A 147 12.40 -1.85 2.98
C LEU A 147 13.16 -3.14 2.71
N THR A 148 14.13 -3.18 1.78
CA THR A 148 14.86 -4.41 1.42
C THR A 148 15.43 -5.17 2.61
N ALA A 149 16.04 -4.48 3.57
CA ALA A 149 16.62 -5.12 4.76
C ALA A 149 15.58 -5.73 5.72
N LEU A 150 14.34 -5.26 5.65
CA LEU A 150 13.24 -5.65 6.53
C LEU A 150 12.24 -6.58 5.83
N TRP A 151 12.28 -6.63 4.51
CA TRP A 151 11.32 -7.36 3.69
C TRP A 151 11.19 -8.84 4.07
N PRO A 152 12.27 -9.60 4.36
CA PRO A 152 12.13 -10.98 4.83
C PRO A 152 11.35 -11.11 6.14
N GLN A 153 11.50 -10.15 7.06
CA GLN A 153 10.77 -10.14 8.33
C GLN A 153 9.29 -9.81 8.12
N MET A 154 8.99 -8.87 7.22
CA MET A 154 7.60 -8.55 6.84
C MET A 154 6.91 -9.76 6.18
N GLN A 155 7.60 -10.46 5.28
CA GLN A 155 7.08 -11.67 4.65
C GLN A 155 6.82 -12.79 5.67
N ALA A 156 7.74 -12.99 6.62
CA ALA A 156 7.58 -13.99 7.68
C ALA A 156 6.39 -13.66 8.61
N ALA A 157 6.22 -12.39 8.99
CA ALA A 157 5.11 -11.94 9.81
C ALA A 157 3.76 -12.18 9.09
N ALA A 158 3.65 -11.78 7.83
CA ALA A 158 2.44 -11.99 7.04
C ALA A 158 2.13 -13.48 6.80
N ALA A 159 3.17 -14.31 6.60
CA ALA A 159 2.98 -15.76 6.50
C ALA A 159 2.43 -16.36 7.80
N ALA A 160 2.85 -15.87 8.97
CA ALA A 160 2.30 -16.27 10.25
C ALA A 160 0.86 -15.78 10.45
N GLU A 161 0.56 -14.54 10.06
CA GLU A 161 -0.80 -13.97 10.13
C GLU A 161 -1.79 -14.72 9.22
N ARG A 162 -1.32 -15.22 8.07
CA ARG A 162 -2.12 -16.02 7.14
C ARG A 162 -2.62 -17.36 7.73
N ALA A 163 -1.95 -17.88 8.76
CA ALA A 163 -2.35 -19.15 9.38
C ALA A 163 -3.76 -19.07 10.00
N LEU A 164 -4.12 -17.93 10.61
CA LEU A 164 -5.41 -17.79 11.29
C LEU A 164 -6.60 -17.81 10.30
N PRO A 165 -6.62 -17.02 9.20
CA PRO A 165 -7.65 -17.15 8.18
C PRO A 165 -7.69 -18.55 7.54
N ALA A 166 -6.53 -19.19 7.35
CA ALA A 166 -6.48 -20.53 6.76
C ALA A 166 -7.14 -21.59 7.65
N GLU A 167 -6.82 -21.62 8.95
CA GLU A 167 -7.45 -22.53 9.92
C GLU A 167 -8.95 -22.23 10.09
N THR A 168 -9.32 -20.95 10.09
CA THR A 168 -10.73 -20.54 10.19
C THR A 168 -11.53 -20.98 8.95
N LEU A 169 -10.93 -20.89 7.76
CA LEU A 169 -11.52 -21.40 6.53
C LEU A 169 -11.75 -22.91 6.59
N LEU A 170 -10.77 -23.67 7.08
CA LEU A 170 -10.86 -25.13 7.18
C LEU A 170 -11.93 -25.59 8.19
N SER A 171 -12.12 -24.85 9.28
CA SER A 171 -13.05 -25.21 10.36
C SER A 171 -14.46 -24.63 10.20
N GLY A 172 -14.61 -23.47 9.55
CA GLY A 172 -15.88 -22.73 9.47
C GLY A 172 -16.26 -22.19 8.09
N GLY A 173 -15.48 -22.49 7.05
CA GLY A 173 -15.75 -22.05 5.68
C GLY A 173 -15.46 -20.56 5.43
N VAL A 174 -15.89 -20.07 4.26
CA VAL A 174 -15.56 -18.72 3.77
C VAL A 174 -16.16 -17.63 4.65
N ASP A 175 -17.39 -17.81 5.16
CA ASP A 175 -18.06 -16.81 6.01
C ASP A 175 -17.28 -16.58 7.31
N ALA A 176 -16.89 -17.66 7.99
CA ALA A 176 -16.07 -17.59 9.21
C ALA A 176 -14.71 -16.94 8.92
N MET A 177 -14.05 -17.30 7.80
CA MET A 177 -12.79 -16.68 7.40
C MET A 177 -12.96 -15.16 7.18
N LEU A 178 -13.98 -14.72 6.44
CA LEU A 178 -14.23 -13.31 6.17
C LEU A 178 -14.57 -12.53 7.45
N ALA A 179 -15.23 -13.15 8.42
CA ALA A 179 -15.52 -12.54 9.72
C ALA A 179 -14.25 -12.25 10.54
N THR A 180 -13.13 -12.93 10.27
CA THR A 180 -11.82 -12.61 10.91
C THR A 180 -11.10 -11.43 10.29
N LEU A 181 -11.49 -11.02 9.07
CA LEU A 181 -10.91 -9.87 8.38
C LEU A 181 -11.56 -8.59 8.92
N VAL A 182 -11.01 -8.08 10.03
CA VAL A 182 -11.46 -6.80 10.59
C VAL A 182 -11.08 -5.66 9.62
N PRO A 183 -11.98 -4.71 9.32
CA PRO A 183 -11.60 -3.49 8.61
C PRO A 183 -10.53 -2.75 9.41
N GLY A 184 -9.38 -2.46 8.78
CA GLY A 184 -8.34 -1.62 9.35
C GLY A 184 -8.75 -0.15 9.53
#